data_AF-A0A5E4J5I7-F1
#
_entry.id   AF-A0A5E4J5I7-F1
#
_cell.length_a   1.000
_cell.length_b   1.000
_cell.length_c   1.000
_cell.angle_alpha   90.00
_cell.angle_beta   90.00
_cell.angle_gamma   90.00
#
_symmetry.space_group_name_H-M   'P 1'
#
loop_
_entity.id
_entity.type
_entity.pdbx_description
1 polymer ?
#
loop_
_entity_poly.entity_id
_entity_poly.type
_entity_poly.pdbx_seq_one_letter_code
_entity_poly.pdbx_strand_id
1 'polypeptide(L)'
;MQQNIEFFLKSGVWVEVTTLLIPGYNDSEAVLKDLAEFLAGISRDIPWHISAFYPMYKLKSVPRTSVESLCRGVRIGREAGLKYVYAGNVPGESENTLCPACGEIIIERLGFRIMRNSIIDEHCPHCGEAIAGVWS
;
A
#
# COMPACT_ATOMS: atom_id res chain seq x y z
N MET A 1 -17.60 0.55 8.17
CA MET A 1 -16.40 0.90 7.37
C MET A 1 -16.60 0.62 5.89
N GLN A 2 -17.04 -0.59 5.50
CA GLN A 2 -17.26 -0.96 4.09
C GLN A 2 -18.06 0.08 3.28
N GLN A 3 -19.20 0.52 3.81
CA GLN A 3 -20.08 1.48 3.13
C GLN A 3 -19.40 2.82 2.80
N ASN A 4 -18.43 3.28 3.59
CA ASN A 4 -17.79 4.57 3.38
C ASN A 4 -16.74 4.51 2.26
N ILE A 5 -15.89 3.48 2.25
CA ILE A 5 -14.86 3.30 1.21
C ILE A 5 -15.55 3.14 -0.15
N GLU A 6 -16.55 2.27 -0.23
CA GLU A 6 -17.33 2.07 -1.45
C GLU A 6 -18.03 3.35 -1.91
N PHE A 7 -18.60 4.13 -0.99
CA PHE A 7 -19.26 5.39 -1.31
C PHE A 7 -18.30 6.41 -1.91
N PHE A 8 -17.12 6.60 -1.33
CA PHE A 8 -16.12 7.55 -1.84
C PHE A 8 -15.62 7.13 -3.22
N LEU A 9 -15.31 5.84 -3.42
CA LEU A 9 -14.90 5.33 -4.73
C LEU A 9 -15.98 5.54 -5.80
N LYS A 10 -17.25 5.23 -5.48
CA LYS A 10 -18.38 5.46 -6.40
C LYS A 10 -18.62 6.94 -6.70
N SER A 11 -18.15 7.83 -5.83
CA SER A 11 -18.24 9.28 -5.99
C SER A 11 -17.05 9.87 -6.77
N GLY A 12 -16.15 9.04 -7.29
CA GLY A 12 -14.97 9.48 -8.03
C GLY A 12 -13.85 10.03 -7.14
N VAL A 13 -13.90 9.78 -5.82
CA VAL A 13 -12.84 10.19 -4.88
C VAL A 13 -11.75 9.13 -4.87
N TRP A 14 -10.50 9.58 -5.00
CA TRP A 14 -9.34 8.72 -4.80
C TRP A 14 -9.21 8.33 -3.33
N VAL A 15 -9.15 7.02 -3.07
CA VAL A 15 -9.08 6.48 -1.71
C VAL A 15 -7.82 5.65 -1.54
N GLU A 16 -7.05 6.00 -0.52
CA GLU A 16 -5.91 5.23 -0.05
C GLU A 16 -6.16 4.77 1.38
N VAL A 17 -5.67 3.59 1.74
CA VAL A 17 -5.83 3.02 3.07
C VAL A 17 -4.46 2.83 3.71
N THR A 18 -4.32 3.31 4.95
CA THR A 18 -3.10 3.12 5.74
C THR A 18 -3.40 2.31 6.99
N THR A 19 -2.55 1.33 7.27
CA THR A 19 -2.60 0.51 8.49
C THR A 19 -1.31 0.65 9.25
N LEU A 20 -1.41 1.11 10.50
CA LEU A 20 -0.30 1.06 11.45
C LEU A 20 -0.19 -0.37 11.99
N LEU A 21 0.90 -1.05 11.66
CA LEU A 21 1.12 -2.45 12.04
C LEU A 21 1.78 -2.50 13.41
N ILE A 22 1.09 -3.00 14.44
CA ILE A 22 1.52 -3.02 15.84
C ILE A 22 1.75 -4.47 16.28
N PRO A 23 2.99 -4.84 16.67
CA PRO A 23 3.29 -6.20 17.08
C PRO A 23 2.43 -6.72 18.24
N GLY A 24 1.80 -7.88 18.04
CA GLY A 24 0.92 -8.54 19.02
C GLY A 24 -0.51 -8.00 19.07
N TYR A 25 -0.86 -7.01 18.24
CA TYR A 25 -2.22 -6.43 18.19
C TYR A 25 -2.92 -6.69 16.86
N ASN A 26 -2.25 -6.40 15.74
CA ASN A 26 -2.85 -6.54 14.40
C ASN A 26 -1.86 -7.06 13.34
N ASP A 27 -0.74 -7.64 13.75
CA ASP A 27 0.33 -8.11 12.86
C ASP A 27 0.31 -9.62 12.52
N SER A 28 -0.73 -10.32 13.00
CA SER A 28 -0.96 -11.71 12.64
C SER A 28 -1.28 -11.85 11.15
N GLU A 29 -0.85 -12.97 10.57
CA GLU A 29 -1.10 -13.27 9.15
C GLU A 29 -2.59 -13.33 8.81
N ALA A 30 -3.42 -13.89 9.70
CA ALA A 30 -4.87 -13.96 9.49
C ALA A 30 -5.50 -12.56 9.36
N VAL A 31 -5.20 -11.67 10.30
CA VAL A 31 -5.71 -10.28 10.27
C VAL A 31 -5.25 -9.53 9.02
N LEU A 32 -4.00 -9.74 8.58
CA LEU A 32 -3.49 -9.11 7.37
C LEU A 32 -4.15 -9.65 6.11
N LYS A 33 -4.45 -10.96 6.05
CA LYS A 33 -5.18 -11.57 4.93
C LYS A 33 -6.61 -11.05 4.86
N ASP A 34 -7.33 -11.07 5.98
CA ASP A 34 -8.71 -10.56 6.05
C ASP A 34 -8.79 -9.10 5.58
N LEU A 35 -7.83 -8.26 5.99
CA LEU A 35 -7.77 -6.87 5.58
C LEU A 35 -7.42 -6.71 4.08
N ALA A 36 -6.44 -7.48 3.58
CA ALA A 36 -6.05 -7.43 2.19
C ALA A 36 -7.19 -7.89 1.25
N GLU A 37 -7.85 -9.00 1.60
CA GLU A 37 -8.99 -9.54 0.86
C GLU A 37 -10.19 -8.60 0.92
N PHE A 38 -10.44 -7.97 2.06
CA PHE A 38 -11.47 -6.95 2.20
C PHE A 38 -11.24 -5.77 1.24
N LEU A 39 -10.01 -5.23 1.19
CA LEU A 39 -9.68 -4.13 0.28
C LEU A 39 -9.76 -4.55 -1.19
N ALA A 40 -9.18 -5.71 -1.53
CA ALA A 40 -9.20 -6.24 -2.88
C ALA A 40 -10.61 -6.56 -3.38
N GLY A 41 -11.51 -6.98 -2.48
CA GLY A 41 -12.93 -7.22 -2.76
C GLY A 41 -13.71 -5.93 -3.05
N ILE A 42 -13.24 -4.77 -2.58
CA ILE A 42 -13.82 -3.46 -2.92
C ILE A 42 -13.23 -2.94 -4.23
N SER A 43 -11.90 -2.84 -4.30
CA SER A 43 -11.17 -2.49 -5.52
C SER A 43 -9.70 -2.86 -5.39
N ARG A 44 -9.17 -3.51 -6.43
CA ARG A 44 -7.74 -3.87 -6.52
C ARG A 44 -6.83 -2.67 -6.76
N ASP A 45 -7.41 -1.52 -7.11
CA ASP A 45 -6.69 -0.27 -7.37
C ASP A 45 -6.47 0.56 -6.09
N ILE A 46 -7.10 0.21 -4.95
CA ILE A 46 -6.88 0.90 -3.68
C ILE A 46 -5.41 0.71 -3.25
N PRO A 47 -4.63 1.78 -3.10
CA PRO A 47 -3.32 1.71 -2.47
C PRO A 47 -3.44 1.33 -1.00
N TRP A 48 -2.69 0.30 -0.60
CA TRP A 48 -2.58 -0.08 0.80
C TRP A 48 -1.18 0.20 1.33
N HIS A 49 -1.11 1.09 2.32
CA HIS A 49 0.13 1.46 3.01
C HIS A 49 0.20 0.76 4.37
N ILE A 50 1.26 -0.01 4.58
CA ILE A 50 1.50 -0.71 5.85
C ILE A 50 2.65 -0.01 6.55
N SER A 51 2.34 0.73 7.61
CA SER A 51 3.30 1.58 8.31
C SER A 51 3.85 0.91 9.56
N ALA A 52 5.16 1.05 9.78
CA ALA A 52 5.82 0.56 10.99
C ALA A 52 5.39 1.36 12.24
N PHE A 53 5.02 0.65 13.29
CA PHE A 53 4.85 1.18 14.63
C PHE A 53 6.19 1.39 15.34
N TYR A 54 6.27 2.46 16.12
CA TYR A 54 7.39 2.77 17.00
C TYR A 54 6.90 2.87 18.44
N PRO A 55 7.63 2.30 19.42
CA PRO A 55 7.22 2.34 20.83
C PRO A 55 7.12 3.79 21.32
N MET A 56 5.90 4.26 21.55
CA MET A 56 5.64 5.64 21.93
C MET A 56 4.39 5.76 22.80
N TYR A 57 4.26 6.89 23.49
CA TYR A 57 3.12 7.23 24.34
C TYR A 57 2.82 6.15 25.40
N LYS A 58 1.65 5.50 25.34
CA LYS A 58 1.20 4.46 26.28
C LYS A 58 1.68 3.05 25.91
N LEU A 59 2.23 2.86 24.70
CA LEU A 59 2.65 1.56 24.17
C LEU A 59 4.18 1.45 24.10
N LYS A 60 4.88 1.84 25.18
CA LYS A 60 6.35 1.80 25.25
C LYS A 60 6.93 0.39 25.40
N SER A 61 6.14 -0.55 25.89
CA SER A 61 6.55 -1.95 26.09
C SER A 61 6.36 -2.83 24.85
N VAL A 62 5.61 -2.35 23.85
CA VAL A 62 5.41 -3.05 22.59
C VAL A 62 6.66 -2.83 21.72
N PRO A 63 7.25 -3.86 21.11
CA PRO A 63 8.42 -3.66 20.26
C PRO A 63 8.06 -2.87 19.00
N ARG A 64 9.08 -2.30 18.35
CA ARG A 64 8.94 -1.73 17.01
C ARG A 64 8.55 -2.84 16.03
N THR A 65 7.74 -2.50 15.02
CA THR A 65 7.46 -3.41 13.90
C THR A 65 8.73 -3.79 13.19
N SER A 66 8.95 -5.10 13.01
CA SER A 66 10.07 -5.60 12.23
C SER A 66 9.86 -5.36 10.74
N VAL A 67 10.95 -5.19 9.99
CA VAL A 67 10.92 -5.12 8.52
C VAL A 67 10.26 -6.38 7.95
N GLU A 68 10.59 -7.54 8.49
CA GLU A 68 9.97 -8.82 8.10
C GLU A 68 8.44 -8.80 8.20
N SER A 69 7.87 -8.20 9.25
CA SER A 69 6.41 -8.12 9.40
C SER A 69 5.77 -7.19 8.37
N LEU A 70 6.46 -6.11 7.97
CA LEU A 70 6.01 -5.24 6.88
C LEU A 70 6.07 -5.98 5.54
N CYS A 71 7.18 -6.65 5.25
CA CYS A 71 7.35 -7.45 4.03
C CYS A 71 6.29 -8.56 3.95
N ARG A 72 5.96 -9.20 5.07
CA ARG A 72 4.84 -10.16 5.16
C ARG A 72 3.52 -9.50 4.77
N GLY A 73 3.21 -8.32 5.29
CA GLY A 73 2.01 -7.58 4.92
C GLY A 73 1.98 -7.21 3.43
N VAL A 74 3.10 -6.71 2.87
CA VAL A 74 3.22 -6.37 1.45
C VAL A 74 2.97 -7.60 0.57
N ARG A 75 3.59 -8.73 0.92
CA ARG A 75 3.39 -10.01 0.23
C ARG A 75 1.92 -10.41 0.25
N ILE A 76 1.28 -10.41 1.42
CA ILE A 76 -0.15 -10.78 1.57
C ILE A 76 -1.04 -9.85 0.74
N GLY A 77 -0.80 -8.55 0.76
CA GLY A 77 -1.55 -7.59 -0.05
C GLY A 77 -1.47 -7.89 -1.55
N ARG A 78 -0.28 -8.21 -2.04
CA ARG A 78 -0.06 -8.60 -3.45
C ARG A 78 -0.71 -9.94 -3.79
N GLU A 79 -0.62 -10.93 -2.90
CA GLU A 79 -1.26 -12.25 -3.06
C GLU A 79 -2.79 -12.14 -3.11
N ALA A 80 -3.39 -11.20 -2.36
CA ALA A 80 -4.81 -10.88 -2.45
C ALA A 80 -5.20 -10.15 -3.75
N GLY A 81 -4.21 -9.74 -4.55
CA GLY A 81 -4.41 -9.12 -5.85
C GLY A 81 -4.44 -7.60 -5.84
N LEU A 82 -4.12 -6.93 -4.72
CA LEU A 82 -3.94 -5.47 -4.69
C LEU A 82 -2.77 -5.09 -5.60
N LYS A 83 -3.00 -4.08 -6.45
CA LYS A 83 -1.99 -3.62 -7.42
C LYS A 83 -0.89 -2.78 -6.76
N TYR A 84 -1.23 -2.06 -5.69
CA TYR A 84 -0.34 -1.10 -5.04
C TYR A 84 -0.29 -1.36 -3.54
N VAL A 85 0.84 -1.89 -3.07
CA VAL A 85 1.07 -2.17 -1.65
C VAL A 85 2.45 -1.66 -1.27
N TYR A 86 2.49 -0.83 -0.23
CA TYR A 86 3.69 -0.10 0.18
C TYR A 86 4.05 -0.40 1.62
N ALA A 87 5.34 -0.60 1.90
CA ALA A 87 5.85 -0.60 3.27
C ALA A 87 6.28 0.82 3.63
N GLY A 88 5.63 1.37 4.66
CA GLY A 88 5.85 2.74 5.11
C GLY A 88 6.78 2.82 6.33
N ASN A 89 7.40 3.99 6.51
CA ASN A 89 8.30 4.32 7.62
C ASN A 89 9.56 3.43 7.73
N VAL A 90 9.96 2.80 6.63
CA VAL A 90 11.24 2.09 6.50
C VAL A 90 11.84 2.44 5.14
N PRO A 91 12.83 3.34 5.08
CA PRO A 91 13.43 3.76 3.82
C PRO A 91 13.92 2.59 2.97
N GLY A 92 13.60 2.60 1.68
CA GLY A 92 14.06 1.61 0.70
C GLY A 92 13.24 0.32 0.62
N GLU A 93 12.23 0.13 1.48
CA GLU A 93 11.39 -1.07 1.49
C GLU A 93 10.06 -0.81 0.76
N SER A 94 9.91 -1.32 -0.46
CA SER A 94 8.65 -1.29 -1.23
C SER A 94 7.98 0.10 -1.32
N GLU A 95 8.76 1.17 -1.48
CA GLU A 95 8.28 2.57 -1.60
C GLU A 95 7.99 2.98 -3.06
N ASN A 96 8.52 2.21 -4.02
CA ASN A 96 8.35 2.44 -5.45
C ASN A 96 6.97 1.98 -5.93
N THR A 97 6.39 2.70 -6.88
CA THR A 97 5.22 2.22 -7.62
C THR A 97 5.68 1.43 -8.83
N LEU A 98 5.27 0.17 -8.89
CA LEU A 98 5.48 -0.69 -10.05
C LEU A 98 4.24 -0.66 -10.94
N CYS A 99 4.44 -0.82 -12.25
CA CYS A 99 3.34 -1.08 -13.16
C CYS A 99 2.70 -2.42 -12.80
N PRO A 100 1.38 -2.49 -12.58
CA PRO A 100 0.71 -3.74 -12.19
C PRO A 100 0.70 -4.80 -13.30
N ALA A 101 0.92 -4.40 -14.56
CA ALA A 101 0.95 -5.32 -15.69
C ALA A 101 2.35 -5.85 -16.00
N CYS A 102 3.36 -4.97 -16.12
CA CYS A 102 4.70 -5.36 -16.55
C CYS A 102 5.79 -5.30 -15.45
N GLY A 103 5.48 -4.78 -14.26
CA GLY A 103 6.41 -4.69 -13.15
C GLY A 103 7.45 -3.57 -13.23
N GLU A 104 7.41 -2.74 -14.29
CA GLU A 104 8.34 -1.61 -14.47
C GLU A 104 8.21 -0.58 -13.33
N ILE A 105 9.32 0.00 -12.88
CA ILE A 105 9.29 1.08 -11.88
C ILE A 105 8.83 2.36 -12.57
N ILE A 106 7.54 2.67 -12.41
CA ILE A 106 6.90 3.86 -13.01
C ILE A 106 6.97 5.08 -12.10
N ILE A 107 7.08 4.89 -10.78
CA ILE A 107 7.41 5.96 -9.85
C ILE A 107 8.47 5.45 -8.86
N GLU A 108 9.62 6.11 -8.88
CA GLU A 108 10.74 5.84 -7.98
C GLU A 108 10.70 6.82 -6.81
N ARG A 109 10.76 6.31 -5.58
CA ARG A 109 10.72 7.08 -4.35
C ARG A 109 11.87 6.74 -3.42
N LEU A 110 12.24 7.75 -2.65
CA LEU A 110 13.12 7.60 -1.49
C LEU A 110 12.47 8.35 -0.32
N GLY A 111 11.82 7.60 0.58
CA GLY A 111 10.94 8.18 1.59
C GLY A 111 9.87 9.07 0.96
N PHE A 112 9.77 10.33 1.40
CA PHE A 112 8.78 11.29 0.89
C PHE A 112 9.16 11.99 -0.41
N ARG A 113 10.30 11.65 -1.02
CA ARG A 113 10.75 12.28 -2.28
C ARG A 113 10.45 11.39 -3.47
N ILE A 114 9.87 11.98 -4.51
CA ILE A 114 9.78 11.36 -5.84
C ILE A 114 11.09 11.64 -6.56
N MET A 115 11.82 10.57 -6.87
CA MET A 115 13.08 10.63 -7.61
C MET A 115 12.84 10.60 -9.11
N ARG A 116 11.83 9.84 -9.53
CA ARG A 116 11.41 9.73 -10.93
C ARG A 116 9.92 9.45 -11.01
N ASN A 117 9.23 10.13 -11.91
CA ASN A 117 7.87 9.79 -12.34
C ASN A 117 7.91 9.62 -13.86
N SER A 118 7.61 8.41 -14.33
CA SER A 118 7.68 8.02 -15.73
C SER A 118 6.30 7.81 -16.36
N ILE A 119 5.22 8.08 -15.64
CA ILE A 119 3.85 7.97 -16.17
C ILE A 119 3.63 9.02 -17.25
N ILE A 120 3.05 8.62 -18.38
CA ILE A 120 2.74 9.49 -19.52
C ILE A 120 1.26 9.33 -19.82
N ASP A 121 0.52 10.44 -19.85
CA ASP A 121 -0.93 10.46 -20.12
C ASP A 121 -1.69 9.43 -19.28
N GLU A 122 -1.35 9.28 -18.00
CA GLU A 122 -1.94 8.31 -17.06
C GLU A 122 -1.61 6.83 -17.33
N HIS A 123 -0.67 6.54 -18.23
CA HIS A 123 -0.30 5.18 -18.63
C HIS A 123 1.17 4.84 -18.34
N CYS A 124 1.45 3.54 -18.23
CA CYS A 124 2.80 3.01 -18.19
C CYS A 124 3.50 3.26 -19.54
N PRO A 125 4.69 3.89 -19.55
CA PRO A 125 5.41 4.17 -20.80
C PRO A 125 5.95 2.90 -21.48
N HIS A 126 6.05 1.79 -20.74
CA HIS A 126 6.63 0.54 -21.23
C HIS A 126 5.59 -0.40 -21.86
N CYS A 127 4.42 -0.55 -21.25
CA CYS A 127 3.40 -1.50 -21.72
C CYS A 127 2.04 -0.87 -22.05
N GLY A 128 1.84 0.42 -21.78
CA GLY A 128 0.58 1.11 -22.04
C GLY A 128 -0.55 0.78 -21.06
N GLU A 129 -0.28 0.06 -19.96
CA GLU A 129 -1.27 -0.18 -18.91
C GLU A 129 -1.71 1.16 -18.28
N ALA A 130 -3.02 1.36 -18.13
CA ALA A 130 -3.56 2.51 -17.40
C ALA A 130 -3.20 2.40 -15.91
N ILE A 131 -2.62 3.46 -15.35
CA ILE A 131 -2.18 3.48 -13.95
C ILE A 131 -3.22 4.21 -13.13
N ALA A 132 -3.85 3.50 -12.19
CA ALA A 132 -4.82 4.12 -11.30
C ALA A 132 -4.14 5.17 -10.41
N GLY A 133 -4.76 6.35 -10.34
CA GLY A 133 -4.27 7.49 -9.56
C GLY A 133 -4.91 8.79 -10.03
N VAL A 134 -4.42 9.91 -9.49
CA VAL A 134 -4.82 11.27 -9.88
C VAL A 134 -3.58 11.97 -10.41
N TRP A 135 -3.57 12.32 -11.70
CA TRP A 135 -2.36 12.73 -12.44
C TRP A 135 -2.38 14.18 -12.97
N SER A 136 -3.36 14.99 -12.55
CA SER A 136 -3.59 16.38 -13.00
C SER A 136 -2.87 17.44 -12.19
#